data_AF-A0A662RYJ3-F1
#
_entry.id   AF-A0A662RYJ3-F1
#
_cell.length_a   1.000
_cell.length_b   1.000
_cell.length_c   1.000
_cell.angle_alpha   90.00
_cell.angle_beta   90.00
_cell.angle_gamma   90.00
#
_symmetry.space_group_name_H-M   'P 1'
#
loop_
_entity.id
_entity.type
_entity.pdbx_description
1 polymer ?
#
loop_
_entity_poly.entity_id
_entity_poly.type
_entity_poly.pdbx_seq_one_letter_code
_entity_poly.pdbx_strand_id
1 'polypeptide(L)'
;MIVSASRRMKSKASPAREMYEGPLFRMVKRFCEAKGYDYAVVSPKHCLVLPDELVEPHSDVNLADEKVFGRLQEKVLSRLKEILPRYDRVIIVAGTRYRELLKPVWDDRFTYIKASGYGDMVRKVKELI
;
A
#
# COMPACT_ATOMS: atom_id res chain seq x y z
N MET A 1 -7.94 -0.20 -4.15
CA MET A 1 -7.43 -0.56 -2.81
C MET A 1 -6.00 -0.07 -2.65
N ILE A 2 -5.56 0.28 -1.43
CA ILE A 2 -4.16 0.61 -1.14
C ILE A 2 -3.60 -0.42 -0.17
N VAL A 3 -2.48 -1.06 -0.49
CA VAL A 3 -1.83 -2.07 0.34
C VAL A 3 -0.39 -1.68 0.64
N SER A 4 0.12 -1.97 1.84
CA SER A 4 1.54 -1.72 2.15
C SER A 4 2.47 -2.66 1.40
N ALA A 5 3.63 -2.15 0.99
CA ALA A 5 4.73 -2.94 0.44
C ALA A 5 5.12 -4.10 1.38
N SER A 6 5.53 -5.21 0.76
CA SER A 6 6.04 -6.37 1.48
C SER A 6 7.55 -6.25 1.71
N ARG A 7 8.03 -6.71 2.86
CA ARG A 7 9.48 -6.88 3.09
C ARG A 7 10.10 -7.92 2.15
N ARG A 8 9.38 -9.02 1.90
CA ARG A 8 9.80 -10.02 0.91
C ARG A 8 9.52 -9.49 -0.49
N MET A 9 10.56 -9.43 -1.31
CA MET A 9 10.52 -8.89 -2.66
C MET A 9 11.49 -9.62 -3.62
N LYS A 10 11.27 -9.52 -4.92
CA LYS A 10 12.19 -10.05 -5.95
C LYS A 10 13.56 -9.35 -5.87
N SER A 11 14.61 -10.02 -6.34
CA SER A 11 15.99 -9.50 -6.34
C SER A 11 16.34 -8.63 -7.56
N LYS A 12 15.43 -8.49 -8.52
CA LYS A 12 15.60 -7.69 -9.74
C LYS A 12 14.41 -6.77 -9.94
N ALA A 13 14.65 -5.67 -10.64
CA ALA A 13 13.60 -4.75 -11.01
C ALA A 13 12.46 -5.48 -11.74
N SER A 14 11.23 -5.20 -11.33
CA SER A 14 10.04 -5.84 -11.89
C SER A 14 8.81 -4.96 -11.63
N PRO A 15 7.71 -5.16 -12.38
CA PRO A 15 6.45 -4.48 -12.09
C PRO A 15 6.03 -4.67 -10.63
N ALA A 16 5.40 -3.67 -10.00
CA ALA A 16 4.99 -3.74 -8.59
C ALA A 16 4.13 -4.99 -8.27
N ARG A 17 3.28 -5.40 -9.21
CA ARG A 17 2.45 -6.63 -9.13
C ARG A 17 3.25 -7.92 -8.99
N GLU A 18 4.52 -7.90 -9.38
CA GLU A 18 5.45 -9.03 -9.32
C GLU A 18 6.56 -8.85 -8.28
N MET A 19 6.89 -7.61 -7.95
CA MET A 19 7.98 -7.27 -7.03
C MET A 19 7.71 -7.81 -5.64
N TYR A 20 6.51 -7.57 -5.09
CA TYR A 20 6.21 -7.86 -3.69
C TYR A 20 5.65 -9.28 -3.49
N GLU A 21 6.15 -9.97 -2.46
CA GLU A 21 5.89 -11.40 -2.26
C GLU A 21 5.26 -11.74 -0.90
N GLY A 22 4.91 -10.73 -0.11
CA GLY A 22 4.30 -10.94 1.21
C GLY A 22 2.88 -11.52 1.11
N PRO A 23 2.45 -12.37 2.07
CA PRO A 23 1.11 -12.96 2.09
C PRO A 23 -0.02 -11.93 1.96
N LEU A 24 0.06 -10.84 2.71
CA LEU A 24 -0.94 -9.76 2.68
C LEU A 24 -1.08 -9.14 1.28
N PHE A 25 0.06 -8.82 0.64
CA PHE A 25 0.07 -8.24 -0.70
C PHE A 25 -0.50 -9.22 -1.74
N ARG A 26 -0.05 -10.48 -1.73
CA ARG A 26 -0.54 -11.50 -2.67
C ARG A 26 -2.05 -11.70 -2.58
N MET A 27 -2.58 -11.68 -1.36
CA MET A 27 -4.00 -11.84 -1.10
C MET A 27 -4.82 -10.64 -1.62
N VAL A 28 -4.41 -9.40 -1.30
CA VAL A 28 -5.06 -8.19 -1.84
C VAL A 28 -4.96 -8.14 -3.36
N LYS A 29 -3.78 -8.38 -3.93
CA LYS A 29 -3.56 -8.46 -5.38
C LYS A 29 -4.54 -9.42 -6.04
N ARG A 30 -4.58 -10.67 -5.57
CA ARG A 30 -5.44 -11.72 -6.16
C ARG A 30 -6.92 -11.33 -6.11
N PHE A 31 -7.37 -10.76 -5.00
CA PHE A 31 -8.74 -10.32 -4.87
C PHE A 31 -9.07 -9.15 -5.80
N CYS A 32 -8.20 -8.14 -5.86
CA CYS A 32 -8.36 -7.01 -6.76
C CYS A 32 -8.42 -7.45 -8.22
N GLU A 33 -7.49 -8.31 -8.66
CA GLU A 33 -7.47 -8.83 -10.03
C GLU A 33 -8.70 -9.69 -10.34
N ALA A 34 -9.14 -10.54 -9.41
CA ALA A 34 -10.33 -11.36 -9.60
C ALA A 34 -11.64 -10.56 -9.65
N LYS A 35 -11.69 -9.39 -8.99
CA LYS A 35 -12.87 -8.52 -8.95
C LYS A 35 -12.83 -7.36 -9.94
N GLY A 36 -11.71 -7.18 -10.65
CA GLY A 36 -11.50 -6.01 -11.52
C GLY A 36 -11.35 -4.70 -10.74
N TYR A 37 -10.88 -4.75 -9.49
CA TYR A 37 -10.58 -3.56 -8.71
C TYR A 37 -9.14 -3.11 -8.92
N ASP A 38 -8.95 -1.80 -9.04
CA ASP A 38 -7.60 -1.23 -9.04
C ASP A 38 -6.96 -1.34 -7.66
N TYR A 39 -5.63 -1.48 -7.65
CA TYR A 39 -4.84 -1.41 -6.43
C TYR A 39 -3.55 -0.63 -6.62
N ALA A 40 -3.09 0.00 -5.54
CA ALA A 40 -1.79 0.65 -5.45
C ALA A 40 -1.03 0.15 -4.23
N VAL A 41 0.30 0.18 -4.31
CA VAL A 41 1.18 -0.20 -3.21
C VAL A 41 1.80 1.04 -2.60
N VAL A 42 1.58 1.25 -1.30
CA VAL A 42 2.34 2.25 -0.54
C VAL A 42 3.67 1.64 -0.10
N SER A 43 4.76 2.17 -0.63
CA SER A 43 6.14 1.74 -0.44
C SER A 43 6.94 2.83 0.26
N PRO A 44 7.75 2.50 1.27
CA PRO A 44 8.52 3.51 1.98
C PRO A 44 9.68 4.06 1.14
N LYS A 45 10.10 3.33 0.09
CA LYS A 45 11.14 3.77 -0.87
C LYS A 45 10.53 4.38 -2.13
N HIS A 46 9.48 3.77 -2.67
CA HIS A 46 8.90 4.12 -3.98
C HIS A 46 7.60 4.94 -3.88
N CYS A 47 7.24 5.40 -2.69
CA CYS A 47 6.06 6.22 -2.43
C CYS A 47 4.75 5.46 -2.70
N LEU A 48 4.00 5.80 -3.74
CA LEU A 48 2.78 5.12 -4.15
C LEU A 48 2.98 4.59 -5.57
N VAL A 49 2.94 3.28 -5.75
CA VAL A 49 3.17 2.63 -7.04
C VAL A 49 1.96 1.84 -7.51
N LEU A 50 1.68 1.92 -8.81
CA LEU A 50 0.65 1.16 -9.51
C LEU A 50 1.19 -0.21 -9.93
N PRO A 51 0.32 -1.19 -10.26
CA PRO A 51 0.70 -2.59 -10.48
C PRO A 51 1.75 -2.78 -11.58
N ASP A 52 1.69 -1.95 -12.61
CA ASP A 52 2.53 -2.06 -13.81
C ASP A 52 3.78 -1.16 -13.76
N GLU A 53 3.90 -0.29 -12.76
CA GLU A 53 5.09 0.53 -12.59
C GLU A 53 6.29 -0.33 -12.18
N LEU A 54 7.44 -0.07 -12.82
CA LEU A 54 8.69 -0.75 -12.51
C LEU A 54 9.19 -0.34 -11.13
N VAL A 55 9.48 -1.33 -10.29
CA VAL A 55 10.01 -1.13 -8.94
C VAL A 55 11.38 -1.79 -8.85
N GLU A 56 12.34 -1.14 -8.20
CA GLU A 56 13.64 -1.72 -7.88
C GLU A 56 13.64 -2.37 -6.49
N PRO A 57 14.42 -3.44 -6.27
CA PRO A 57 14.61 -3.99 -4.94
C PRO A 57 15.25 -2.95 -4.02
N HIS A 58 14.86 -2.94 -2.75
CA HIS A 58 15.36 -1.97 -1.78
C HIS A 58 15.48 -2.57 -0.39
N SER A 59 16.38 -1.99 0.41
CA SER A 59 16.49 -2.30 1.83
C SER A 59 15.33 -1.72 2.64
N ASP A 60 15.17 -2.21 3.86
CA ASP A 60 14.21 -1.64 4.80
C ASP A 60 14.45 -0.14 5.02
N VAL A 61 13.36 0.61 5.10
CA VAL A 61 13.35 2.05 5.37
C VAL A 61 12.69 2.27 6.72
N ASN A 62 13.36 3.03 7.59
CA ASN A 62 12.84 3.34 8.92
C ASN A 62 11.77 4.44 8.87
N LEU A 63 10.50 4.04 8.89
CA LEU A 63 9.37 4.97 8.95
C LEU A 63 9.17 5.66 10.31
N ALA A 64 9.96 5.30 11.33
CA ALA A 64 9.96 6.03 12.61
C ALA A 64 10.84 7.29 12.57
N ASP A 65 11.69 7.45 11.54
CA ASP A 65 12.41 8.69 11.31
C ASP A 65 11.43 9.74 10.73
N GLU A 66 11.16 10.79 11.49
CA GLU A 66 10.20 11.83 11.13
C GLU A 66 10.61 12.63 9.88
N LYS A 67 11.91 12.77 9.58
CA LYS A 67 12.36 13.42 8.34
C LYS A 67 12.07 12.55 7.13
N VAL A 68 12.30 11.23 7.26
CA VAL A 68 11.94 10.25 6.21
C VAL A 68 10.44 10.22 6.03
N PHE A 69 9.68 10.18 7.14
CA PHE A 69 8.23 10.15 7.14
C PHE A 69 7.63 11.38 6.44
N GLY A 70 8.05 12.60 6.80
CA GLY A 70 7.53 13.83 6.20
C GLY A 70 7.76 13.90 4.69
N ARG A 71 8.98 13.59 4.22
CA ARG A 71 9.29 13.56 2.79
C ARG A 71 8.50 12.51 2.04
N LEU A 72 8.30 11.34 2.65
CA LEU A 72 7.49 10.28 2.07
C LEU A 72 6.02 10.69 2.00
N GLN A 73 5.50 11.32 3.05
CA GLN A 73 4.12 11.78 3.12
C GLN A 73 3.83 12.76 1.98
N GLU A 74 4.65 13.79 1.79
CA GLU A 74 4.49 14.75 0.69
C GLU A 74 4.39 14.05 -0.67
N LYS A 75 5.30 13.12 -0.96
CA LYS A 75 5.34 12.39 -2.23
C LYS A 75 4.12 11.48 -2.43
N VAL A 76 3.76 10.72 -1.38
CA VAL A 76 2.59 9.82 -1.41
C VAL A 76 1.32 10.63 -1.62
N LEU A 77 1.15 11.74 -0.90
CA LEU A 77 -0.03 12.59 -0.99
C LEU A 77 -0.14 13.28 -2.36
N SER A 78 0.97 13.75 -2.92
CA SER A 78 1.01 14.33 -4.28
C SER A 78 0.50 13.32 -5.31
N ARG A 79 1.07 12.11 -5.31
CA ARG A 79 0.67 11.04 -6.24
C ARG A 79 -0.77 10.60 -6.02
N LEU A 80 -1.20 10.51 -4.76
CA LEU A 80 -2.55 10.07 -4.43
C LEU A 80 -3.61 11.08 -4.87
N LYS A 81 -3.34 12.39 -4.77
CA LYS A 81 -4.24 13.45 -5.26
C LYS A 81 -4.51 13.38 -6.76
N GLU A 82 -3.56 12.91 -7.56
CA GLU A 82 -3.73 12.74 -9.01
C GLU A 82 -4.69 11.59 -9.35
N ILE A 83 -4.69 10.52 -8.55
CA ILE A 83 -5.47 9.30 -8.83
C ILE A 83 -6.80 9.25 -8.09
N LEU A 84 -6.90 9.88 -6.91
CA LEU A 84 -8.07 9.89 -6.03
C LEU A 84 -9.39 10.28 -6.70
N PRO A 85 -9.44 11.28 -7.60
CA PRO A 85 -10.68 11.68 -8.24
C PRO A 85 -11.36 10.58 -9.07
N ARG A 86 -10.65 9.48 -9.39
CA ARG A 86 -11.18 8.35 -10.17
C ARG A 86 -11.94 7.33 -9.32
N TYR A 87 -11.97 7.49 -7.99
CA TYR A 87 -12.49 6.47 -7.07
C TYR A 87 -13.49 7.06 -6.09
N ASP A 88 -14.65 6.40 -5.98
CA ASP A 88 -15.66 6.70 -4.96
C ASP A 88 -15.39 5.97 -3.63
N ARG A 89 -14.53 4.95 -3.63
CA ARG A 89 -14.18 4.17 -2.45
C ARG A 89 -12.71 3.78 -2.44
N VAL A 90 -12.06 3.98 -1.30
CA VAL A 90 -10.65 3.64 -1.09
C VAL A 90 -10.50 2.81 0.18
N ILE A 91 -10.18 1.53 0.02
CA ILE A 91 -9.90 0.62 1.13
C ILE A 91 -8.38 0.55 1.37
N ILE A 92 -7.95 0.84 2.60
CA ILE A 92 -6.55 0.77 3.03
C ILE A 92 -6.30 -0.52 3.83
N VAL A 93 -5.35 -1.31 3.34
CA VAL A 93 -4.86 -2.55 3.94
C VAL A 93 -3.39 -2.36 4.30
N ALA A 94 -3.15 -1.61 5.38
CA ALA A 94 -1.80 -1.23 5.80
C ALA A 94 -1.73 -0.94 7.32
N GLY A 95 -0.53 -1.12 7.88
CA GLY A 95 -0.24 -0.83 9.29
C GLY A 95 -0.39 0.65 9.65
N THR A 96 -0.41 0.95 10.95
CA THR A 96 -0.69 2.29 11.49
C THR A 96 0.15 3.41 10.88
N ARG A 97 1.49 3.26 10.80
CA ARG A 97 2.35 4.28 10.20
C ARG A 97 2.01 4.60 8.75
N TYR A 98 1.65 3.59 7.95
CA TYR A 98 1.21 3.84 6.56
C TYR A 98 -0.15 4.53 6.50
N ARG A 99 -1.06 4.25 7.45
CA ARG A 99 -2.35 4.97 7.53
C ARG A 99 -2.15 6.44 7.90
N GLU A 100 -1.20 6.74 8.79
CA GLU A 100 -0.82 8.11 9.14
C GLU A 100 -0.31 8.90 7.93
N LEU A 101 0.49 8.28 7.05
CA LEU A 101 0.93 8.93 5.79
C LEU A 101 -0.26 9.41 4.96
N LEU A 102 -1.32 8.61 4.90
CA LEU A 102 -2.49 8.85 4.04
C LEU A 102 -3.54 9.76 4.68
N LYS A 103 -3.54 9.88 6.02
CA LYS A 103 -4.57 10.58 6.79
C LYS A 103 -4.87 12.01 6.33
N PRO A 104 -3.91 12.84 5.87
CA PRO A 104 -4.20 14.21 5.45
C PRO A 104 -5.11 14.35 4.22
N VAL A 105 -5.31 13.29 3.44
CA VAL A 105 -6.23 13.30 2.29
C VAL A 105 -7.48 12.44 2.51
N TRP A 106 -7.69 11.96 3.75
CA TRP A 106 -8.88 11.17 4.05
C TRP A 106 -10.14 12.02 4.00
N ASP A 107 -11.11 11.51 3.27
CA ASP A 107 -12.50 11.94 3.29
C ASP A 107 -13.40 10.72 3.58
N ASP A 108 -14.70 10.87 3.35
CA ASP A 108 -15.73 9.85 3.55
C ASP A 108 -15.57 8.61 2.67
N ARG A 109 -14.76 8.67 1.60
CA ARG A 109 -14.50 7.55 0.70
C ARG A 109 -13.51 6.54 1.28
N PHE A 110 -12.77 6.92 2.32
CA PHE A 110 -11.72 6.10 2.90
C PHE A 110 -12.24 5.15 3.97
N THR A 111 -11.90 3.87 3.82
CA THR A 111 -12.07 2.86 4.86
C THR A 111 -10.74 2.13 5.08
N TYR A 112 -10.52 1.59 6.27
CA TYR A 112 -9.31 0.83 6.57
C TYR A 112 -9.61 -0.39 7.42
N ILE A 113 -8.76 -1.41 7.30
CA ILE A 113 -8.87 -2.62 8.12
C ILE A 113 -8.15 -2.39 9.44
N LYS A 114 -8.92 -2.31 10.54
CA LYS A 114 -8.38 -2.19 11.89
C LYS A 114 -7.82 -3.54 12.35
N ALA A 115 -6.52 -3.61 12.54
CA ALA A 115 -5.83 -4.80 13.06
C ALA A 115 -4.82 -4.42 14.15
N SER A 116 -4.58 -5.32 15.11
CA SER A 116 -3.62 -5.11 16.20
C SER A 116 -2.16 -5.34 15.77
N GLY A 117 -1.94 -5.97 14.62
CA GLY A 117 -0.62 -6.25 14.06
C GLY A 117 -0.71 -6.96 12.71
N TYR A 118 0.45 -7.33 12.14
CA TYR A 118 0.51 -7.95 10.81
C TYR A 118 -0.23 -9.29 10.73
N GLY A 119 -0.07 -10.17 11.73
CA GLY A 119 -0.75 -11.46 11.76
C GLY A 119 -2.27 -11.33 11.81
N ASP A 120 -2.77 -10.44 12.67
CA ASP A 120 -4.21 -10.13 12.75
C ASP A 120 -4.74 -9.53 11.44
N MET A 121 -3.96 -8.65 10.79
CA MET A 121 -4.32 -8.07 9.50
C MET A 121 -4.45 -9.13 8.41
N VAL A 122 -3.51 -10.07 8.31
CA VAL A 122 -3.57 -11.18 7.35
C VAL A 122 -4.81 -12.03 7.61
N ARG A 123 -5.09 -12.37 8.88
CA ARG A 123 -6.29 -13.13 9.23
C ARG A 123 -7.58 -12.42 8.82
N LYS A 124 -7.75 -11.15 9.21
CA LYS A 124 -8.97 -10.38 8.91
C LYS A 124 -9.19 -10.18 7.43
N VAL A 125 -8.13 -9.87 6.67
CA VAL A 125 -8.25 -9.73 5.21
C VAL A 125 -8.69 -11.05 4.59
N LYS A 126 -8.14 -12.19 5.05
CA LYS A 126 -8.54 -13.53 4.57
C LYS A 126 -10.01 -13.86 4.85
N GLU A 127 -10.58 -13.35 5.94
CA GLU A 127 -12.00 -13.53 6.28
C GLU A 127 -12.93 -12.64 5.43
N LEU A 128 -12.40 -11.55 4.86
CA LEU A 128 -13.17 -10.56 4.10
C LEU A 128 -13.19 -10.81 2.58
N ILE A 129 -12.28 -11.64 2.05
CA ILE A 129 -12.06 -11.78 0.60
C ILE A 129 -12.02 -13.21 0.10
#